data_AF-A0A838KQ40-F1
#
_entry.id   AF-A0A838KQ40-F1
#
_cell.length_a   1.000
_cell.length_b   1.000
_cell.length_c   1.000
_cell.angle_alpha   90.00
_cell.angle_beta   90.00
_cell.angle_gamma   90.00
#
_symmetry.space_group_name_H-M   'P 1'
#
loop_
_entity.id
_entity.type
_entity.pdbx_description
1 polymer ?
#
loop_
_entity_poly.entity_id
_entity_poly.type
_entity_poly.pdbx_seq_one_letter_code
_entity_poly.pdbx_strand_id
1 'polypeptide(L)'
;MARMLRALSDSNETRARKIGTTSIRRVHATLRSALTDARREGLVKTNVASDALVPRAERAKVRPWERSGLGAFLDHASLDRLGTLFELVALAGLRRGEACGLRWSDVDATRGILVVHQQIVQVDGQGYACRVCGEIHRGIVFGAPKTSSGDARRVDLGERGVGVLLAQRLSQDEERSAWGDAYADHDLGSLVRMGTRSRRSWSRRPSVSW
;
A
#
# COMPACT_ATOMS: atom_id res chain seq x y z
N MET A 1 -37.26 -14.68 1.44
CA MET A 1 -36.24 -13.69 1.87
C MET A 1 -34.85 -14.27 2.10
N ALA A 2 -34.69 -15.56 2.45
CA ALA A 2 -33.38 -16.21 2.63
C ALA A 2 -32.78 -16.89 1.36
N ARG A 3 -33.25 -16.56 0.14
CA ARG A 3 -32.83 -17.24 -1.11
C ARG A 3 -31.57 -16.65 -1.75
N MET A 4 -31.34 -15.34 -1.65
CA MET A 4 -30.21 -14.69 -2.33
C MET A 4 -28.85 -14.99 -1.68
N LEU A 5 -28.79 -15.00 -0.34
CA LEU A 5 -27.56 -15.40 0.36
C LEU A 5 -27.36 -16.91 0.40
N ARG A 6 -28.43 -17.71 0.37
CA ARG A 6 -28.31 -19.14 0.06
C ARG A 6 -27.73 -19.35 -1.33
N ALA A 7 -28.27 -18.70 -2.37
CA ALA A 7 -27.70 -18.78 -3.71
C ALA A 7 -26.23 -18.32 -3.77
N LEU A 8 -25.85 -17.27 -3.02
CA LEU A 8 -24.44 -16.84 -2.92
C LEU A 8 -23.58 -17.81 -2.11
N SER A 9 -24.08 -18.42 -1.04
CA SER A 9 -23.37 -19.42 -0.24
C SER A 9 -23.26 -20.75 -0.99
N ASP A 10 -24.33 -21.22 -1.60
CA ASP A 10 -24.42 -22.46 -2.39
C ASP A 10 -23.55 -22.35 -3.66
N SER A 11 -23.55 -21.17 -4.31
CA SER A 11 -22.60 -20.89 -5.39
C SER A 11 -21.15 -20.71 -4.88
N ASN A 12 -20.97 -20.36 -3.60
CA ASN A 12 -19.65 -20.32 -2.98
C ASN A 12 -19.13 -21.72 -2.63
N GLU A 13 -20.01 -22.61 -2.20
CA GLU A 13 -19.70 -24.02 -1.89
C GLU A 13 -19.30 -24.80 -3.15
N THR A 14 -19.88 -24.45 -4.30
CA THR A 14 -19.58 -25.05 -5.60
C THR A 14 -18.43 -24.38 -6.36
N ARG A 15 -17.90 -23.26 -5.86
CA ARG A 15 -16.75 -22.58 -6.46
C ARG A 15 -15.44 -23.29 -6.11
N ALA A 16 -14.59 -23.49 -7.12
CA ALA A 16 -13.22 -23.99 -6.95
C ALA A 16 -12.39 -23.16 -5.95
N ARG A 17 -12.70 -21.87 -5.79
CA ARG A 17 -12.16 -21.02 -4.73
C ARG A 17 -13.29 -20.30 -3.99
N LYS A 18 -13.49 -20.67 -2.72
CA LYS A 18 -14.45 -20.01 -1.84
C LYS A 18 -14.09 -18.54 -1.63
N ILE A 19 -15.08 -17.68 -1.74
CA ILE A 19 -15.07 -16.26 -1.36
C ILE A 19 -15.08 -16.19 0.17
N GLY A 20 -14.12 -15.45 0.74
CA GLY A 20 -14.04 -15.24 2.18
C GLY A 20 -15.22 -14.44 2.75
N THR A 21 -15.56 -14.69 4.01
CA THR A 21 -16.69 -14.05 4.72
C THR A 21 -16.62 -12.51 4.72
N THR A 22 -15.42 -11.94 4.86
CA THR A 22 -15.20 -10.48 4.74
C THR A 22 -15.58 -9.96 3.36
N SER A 23 -15.27 -10.69 2.30
CA SER A 23 -15.61 -10.30 0.92
C SER A 23 -17.12 -10.38 0.70
N ILE A 24 -17.78 -11.43 1.17
CA ILE A 24 -19.25 -11.55 1.14
C ILE A 24 -19.91 -10.35 1.83
N ARG A 25 -19.40 -9.95 3.00
CA ARG A 25 -19.89 -8.77 3.74
C ARG A 25 -19.71 -7.47 3.00
N ARG A 26 -18.55 -7.26 2.36
CA ARG A 26 -18.29 -6.04 1.57
C ARG A 26 -19.24 -5.96 0.39
N VAL A 27 -19.41 -7.05 -0.35
CA VAL A 27 -20.36 -7.12 -1.48
C VAL A 27 -21.78 -6.84 -1.00
N HIS A 28 -22.22 -7.47 0.09
CA HIS A 28 -23.54 -7.22 0.66
C HIS A 28 -23.73 -5.76 1.08
N ALA A 29 -22.74 -5.15 1.74
CA ALA A 29 -22.80 -3.74 2.14
C ALA A 29 -22.96 -2.80 0.93
N THR A 30 -22.19 -3.03 -0.14
CA THR A 30 -22.31 -2.27 -1.39
C THR A 30 -23.71 -2.41 -2.01
N LEU A 31 -24.21 -3.64 -2.13
CA LEU A 31 -25.55 -3.91 -2.68
C LEU A 31 -26.66 -3.28 -1.82
N ARG A 32 -26.52 -3.37 -0.49
CA ARG A 32 -27.47 -2.76 0.44
C ARG A 32 -27.50 -1.24 0.30
N SER A 33 -26.35 -0.59 0.11
CA SER A 33 -26.28 0.86 -0.13
C SER A 33 -26.97 1.22 -1.43
N ALA A 34 -26.59 0.60 -2.55
CA ALA A 34 -27.16 0.89 -3.86
C ALA A 34 -28.69 0.70 -3.90
N LEU A 35 -29.21 -0.38 -3.30
CA LEU A 35 -30.65 -0.62 -3.22
C LEU A 35 -31.37 0.31 -2.22
N THR A 36 -30.66 0.89 -1.26
CA THR A 36 -31.22 1.93 -0.39
C THR A 36 -31.42 3.21 -1.17
N ASP A 37 -30.44 3.60 -1.98
CA ASP A 37 -30.49 4.80 -2.81
C ASP A 37 -31.56 4.65 -3.90
N ALA A 38 -31.57 3.52 -4.63
CA ALA A 38 -32.60 3.22 -5.62
C ALA A 38 -34.03 3.22 -5.04
N ARG A 39 -34.20 2.79 -3.77
CA ARG A 39 -35.51 2.86 -3.10
C ARG A 39 -35.90 4.30 -2.77
N ARG A 40 -34.94 5.12 -2.33
CA ARG A 40 -35.17 6.55 -2.04
C ARG A 40 -35.58 7.32 -3.29
N GLU A 41 -35.01 6.95 -4.43
CA GLU A 41 -35.32 7.52 -5.74
C GLU A 41 -36.59 6.91 -6.38
N GLY A 42 -37.23 5.94 -5.73
CA GLY A 42 -38.46 5.29 -6.23
C GLY A 42 -38.25 4.31 -7.38
N LEU A 43 -37.00 3.99 -7.75
CA LEU A 43 -36.65 3.03 -8.80
C LEU A 43 -36.98 1.58 -8.40
N VAL A 44 -36.91 1.28 -7.11
CA VAL A 44 -37.33 -0.01 -6.55
C VAL A 44 -38.27 0.20 -5.37
N LYS A 45 -39.26 -0.67 -5.24
CA LYS A 45 -40.21 -0.61 -4.11
C LYS A 45 -39.57 -1.00 -2.78
N THR A 46 -38.63 -1.97 -2.80
CA THR A 46 -38.07 -2.58 -1.59
C THR A 46 -36.58 -2.88 -1.75
N ASN A 47 -35.81 -2.68 -0.68
CA ASN A 47 -34.41 -3.09 -0.63
C ASN A 47 -34.32 -4.54 -0.15
N VAL A 48 -34.17 -5.49 -1.08
CA VAL A 48 -34.07 -6.93 -0.74
C VAL A 48 -32.81 -7.30 0.05
N ALA A 49 -31.77 -6.47 -0.01
CA ALA A 49 -30.54 -6.71 0.74
C ALA A 49 -30.66 -6.28 2.21
N SER A 50 -31.69 -5.52 2.60
CA SER A 50 -31.84 -5.09 4.00
C SER A 50 -32.09 -6.26 4.96
N ASP A 51 -32.75 -7.30 4.45
CA ASP A 51 -33.26 -8.41 5.26
C ASP A 51 -32.44 -9.69 5.07
N ALA A 52 -31.31 -9.57 4.36
CA ALA A 52 -30.47 -10.70 4.04
C ALA A 52 -29.54 -11.04 5.23
N LEU A 53 -29.56 -12.32 5.64
CA LEU A 53 -28.72 -12.85 6.74
C LEU A 53 -27.28 -13.08 6.29
N VAL A 54 -26.38 -12.16 6.64
CA VAL A 54 -24.96 -12.23 6.23
C VAL A 54 -24.11 -12.95 7.28
N PRO A 55 -23.22 -13.89 6.87
CA PRO A 55 -22.30 -14.55 7.79
C PRO A 55 -21.49 -13.57 8.64
N ARG A 56 -21.29 -13.90 9.91
CA ARG A 56 -20.40 -13.13 10.78
C ARG A 56 -18.96 -13.43 10.38
N ALA A 57 -18.27 -12.44 9.84
CA ALA A 57 -16.81 -12.47 9.75
C ALA A 57 -16.24 -12.32 11.16
N GLU A 58 -15.55 -13.34 11.63
CA GLU A 58 -14.64 -13.22 12.77
C GLU A 58 -13.42 -12.42 12.32
N ARG A 59 -13.08 -11.38 13.08
CA ARG A 59 -11.79 -10.71 12.87
C ARG A 59 -10.73 -11.62 13.45
N ALA A 60 -9.84 -12.13 12.59
CA ALA A 60 -8.63 -12.79 13.05
C ALA A 60 -7.90 -11.82 14.00
N LYS A 61 -7.59 -12.30 15.22
CA LYS A 61 -6.78 -11.53 16.16
C LYS A 61 -5.38 -11.43 15.57
N VAL A 62 -4.95 -10.20 15.27
CA VAL A 62 -3.54 -9.96 14.93
C VAL A 62 -2.72 -10.36 16.14
N ARG A 63 -1.70 -11.20 15.93
CA ARG A 63 -0.71 -11.55 16.96
C ARG A 63 0.50 -10.65 16.73
N PRO A 64 0.69 -9.58 17.53
CA PRO A 64 1.87 -8.72 17.38
C PRO A 64 3.13 -9.53 17.65
N TRP A 65 4.23 -9.14 17.02
CA TRP A 65 5.52 -9.73 17.33
C TRP A 65 6.01 -9.27 18.70
N GLU A 66 6.64 -10.18 19.43
CA GLU A 66 7.43 -9.83 20.60
C GLU A 66 8.73 -9.14 20.17
N ARG A 67 9.35 -8.43 21.12
CA ARG A 67 10.61 -7.70 20.88
C ARG A 67 11.71 -8.60 20.28
N SER A 68 11.85 -9.82 20.79
CA SER A 68 12.82 -10.80 20.30
C SER A 68 12.55 -11.22 18.85
N GLY A 69 11.28 -11.47 18.50
CA GLY A 69 10.88 -11.84 17.14
C GLY A 69 11.10 -10.71 16.13
N LEU A 70 10.77 -9.46 16.51
CA LEU A 70 11.07 -8.30 15.68
C LEU A 70 12.58 -8.08 15.52
N GLY A 71 13.35 -8.20 16.60
CA GLY A 71 14.80 -8.09 16.56
C GLY A 71 15.43 -9.10 15.59
N ALA A 72 15.12 -10.39 15.75
CA ALA A 72 15.62 -11.44 14.88
C ALA A 72 15.25 -11.22 13.39
N PHE A 73 14.04 -10.73 13.12
CA PHE A 73 13.65 -10.38 11.76
C PHE A 73 14.47 -9.20 11.21
N LEU A 74 14.64 -8.13 11.98
CA LEU A 74 15.40 -6.95 11.54
C LEU A 74 16.89 -7.27 11.36
N ASP A 75 17.47 -8.12 12.22
CA ASP A 75 18.85 -8.60 12.07
C ASP A 75 19.02 -9.34 10.75
N HIS A 76 18.09 -10.24 10.41
CA HIS A 76 18.12 -10.95 9.14
C HIS A 76 17.85 -10.02 7.95
N ALA A 77 16.86 -9.14 8.07
CA ALA A 77 16.47 -8.21 7.02
C ALA A 77 17.54 -7.16 6.72
N SER A 78 18.43 -6.84 7.68
CA SER A 78 19.55 -5.91 7.49
C SER A 78 20.51 -6.32 6.38
N LEU A 79 20.52 -7.62 6.02
CA LEU A 79 21.32 -8.17 4.93
C LEU A 79 20.63 -8.03 3.56
N ASP A 80 19.32 -7.77 3.56
CA ASP A 80 18.55 -7.52 2.35
C ASP A 80 18.59 -6.04 2.00
N ARG A 81 18.49 -5.74 0.71
CA ARG A 81 18.38 -4.37 0.22
C ARG A 81 17.28 -3.60 0.93
N LEU A 82 16.14 -4.22 1.23
CA LEU A 82 14.97 -3.64 1.89
C LEU A 82 15.10 -3.52 3.43
N GLY A 83 16.22 -3.93 4.02
CA GLY A 83 16.42 -3.94 5.47
C GLY A 83 16.09 -2.61 6.14
N THR A 84 16.65 -1.53 5.60
CA THR A 84 16.45 -0.16 6.11
C THR A 84 14.98 0.29 6.01
N LEU A 85 14.24 -0.16 4.98
CA LEU A 85 12.81 0.12 4.85
C LEU A 85 12.00 -0.62 5.92
N PHE A 86 12.33 -1.87 6.20
CA PHE A 86 11.67 -2.66 7.24
C PHE A 86 11.92 -2.08 8.63
N GLU A 87 13.15 -1.67 8.91
CA GLU A 87 13.49 -1.01 10.18
C GLU A 87 12.74 0.32 10.33
N LEU A 88 12.70 1.15 9.29
CA LEU A 88 11.94 2.40 9.31
C LEU A 88 10.45 2.15 9.57
N VAL A 89 9.83 1.16 8.91
CA VAL A 89 8.42 0.81 9.14
C VAL A 89 8.18 0.35 10.58
N ALA A 90 9.09 -0.45 11.13
CA ALA A 90 9.00 -0.93 12.50
C ALA A 90 9.09 0.21 13.53
N LEU A 91 9.94 1.21 13.28
CA LEU A 91 10.14 2.36 14.18
C LEU A 91 9.05 3.44 14.03
N ALA A 92 8.70 3.79 12.79
CA ALA A 92 7.85 4.94 12.47
C ALA A 92 6.37 4.57 12.26
N GLY A 93 6.03 3.28 12.25
CA GLY A 93 4.65 2.81 12.05
C GLY A 93 4.06 3.20 10.69
N LEU A 94 4.91 3.33 9.67
CA LEU A 94 4.50 3.70 8.33
C LEU A 94 3.70 2.57 7.67
N ARG A 95 2.60 2.91 6.98
CA ARG A 95 1.96 1.94 6.08
C ARG A 95 2.91 1.70 4.91
N ARG A 96 2.91 0.48 4.37
CA ARG A 96 3.78 0.11 3.23
C ARG A 96 3.78 1.14 2.10
N GLY A 97 2.61 1.62 1.68
CA GLY A 97 2.49 2.63 0.62
C GLY A 97 3.13 3.98 1.00
N GLU A 98 3.02 4.38 2.27
CA GLU A 98 3.62 5.61 2.80
C GLU A 98 5.15 5.48 2.90
N ALA A 99 5.64 4.33 3.38
CA ALA A 99 7.08 4.05 3.42
C ALA A 99 7.68 4.03 2.01
N CYS A 100 7.01 3.38 1.06
CA CYS A 100 7.39 3.39 -0.36
C CYS A 100 7.27 4.77 -1.01
N GLY A 101 6.33 5.60 -0.58
CA GLY A 101 6.12 6.95 -1.09
C GLY A 101 6.91 8.02 -0.36
N LEU A 102 7.70 7.70 0.66
CA LEU A 102 8.43 8.71 1.42
C LEU A 102 9.34 9.52 0.49
N ARG A 103 9.32 10.85 0.62
CA ARG A 103 10.28 11.73 -0.06
C ARG A 103 11.35 12.26 0.88
N TRP A 104 12.50 12.63 0.34
CA TRP A 104 13.53 13.30 1.14
C TRP A 104 13.12 14.71 1.54
N SER A 105 12.37 15.41 0.68
CA SER A 105 11.77 16.71 1.03
C SER A 105 10.80 16.65 2.21
N ASP A 106 10.28 15.45 2.53
CA ASP A 106 9.36 15.20 3.63
C ASP A 106 10.09 14.85 4.96
N VAL A 107 11.43 14.87 4.98
CA VAL A 107 12.28 14.51 6.13
C VAL A 107 13.12 15.69 6.59
N ASP A 108 12.96 16.06 7.86
CA ASP A 108 13.85 16.98 8.59
C ASP A 108 14.73 16.16 9.53
N ALA A 109 15.90 15.75 9.04
CA ALA A 109 16.84 14.94 9.80
C ALA A 109 17.43 15.69 11.00
N THR A 110 17.58 17.02 10.91
CA THR A 110 18.12 17.86 11.99
C THR A 110 17.19 17.86 13.20
N ARG A 111 15.88 17.94 12.96
CA ARG A 111 14.87 17.91 14.03
C ARG A 111 14.37 16.49 14.33
N GLY A 112 14.78 15.49 13.54
CA GLY A 112 14.35 14.11 13.66
C GLY A 112 12.88 13.90 13.34
N ILE A 113 12.38 14.56 12.30
CA ILE A 113 10.96 14.57 11.92
C ILE A 113 10.77 14.06 10.51
N LEU A 114 9.70 13.31 10.33
CA LEU A 114 9.17 12.87 9.05
C LEU A 114 7.72 13.34 8.94
N VAL A 115 7.30 13.83 7.77
CA VAL A 115 5.89 14.19 7.50
C VAL A 115 5.33 13.34 6.37
N VAL A 116 4.22 12.65 6.60
CA VAL A 116 3.64 11.76 5.59
C VAL A 116 2.73 12.56 4.64
N HIS A 117 3.27 12.99 3.50
CA HIS A 117 2.51 13.73 2.48
C HIS A 117 2.00 12.87 1.33
N GLN A 118 2.57 11.68 1.10
CA GLN A 118 2.14 10.82 0.01
C GLN A 118 2.26 9.33 0.31
N GLN A 119 1.65 8.54 -0.57
CA GLN A 119 1.83 7.10 -0.63
C GLN A 119 1.90 6.65 -2.09
N ILE A 120 2.54 5.51 -2.32
CA ILE A 120 2.45 4.75 -3.57
C ILE A 120 1.37 3.68 -3.43
N VAL A 121 0.47 3.63 -4.42
CA VAL A 121 -0.56 2.60 -4.55
C VAL A 121 -0.31 1.80 -5.82
N GLN A 122 -0.26 0.48 -5.70
CA GLN A 122 -0.22 -0.40 -6.87
C GLN A 122 -1.63 -0.50 -7.47
N VAL A 123 -1.75 -0.26 -8.77
CA VAL A 123 -3.02 -0.27 -9.49
C VAL A 123 -2.86 -1.04 -10.80
N ASP A 124 -3.83 -1.90 -11.09
CA ASP A 124 -3.88 -2.59 -12.37
C ASP A 124 -4.51 -1.67 -13.45
N GLY A 125 -4.09 -1.81 -14.70
CA GLY A 125 -4.69 -1.12 -15.84
C GLY A 125 -3.82 -0.03 -16.48
N GLN A 126 -4.48 1.07 -16.87
CA GLN A 126 -3.89 2.16 -17.67
C GLN A 126 -2.71 2.85 -16.95
N GLY A 127 -1.87 3.55 -17.72
CA GLY A 127 -0.79 4.33 -17.14
C GLY A 127 -1.32 5.63 -16.51
N TYR A 128 -0.71 6.04 -15.40
CA TYR A 128 -1.10 7.23 -14.66
C TYR A 128 0.01 8.28 -14.73
N ALA A 129 -0.37 9.54 -14.88
CA ALA A 129 0.56 10.66 -14.85
C ALA A 129 1.20 10.80 -13.48
N CYS A 130 2.52 10.84 -13.47
CA CYS A 130 3.32 11.11 -12.30
C CYS A 130 3.27 12.59 -11.97
N ARG A 131 2.87 12.94 -10.75
CA ARG A 131 2.94 14.34 -10.28
C ARG A 131 4.36 14.82 -10.00
N VAL A 132 5.32 13.89 -9.96
CA VAL A 132 6.73 14.17 -9.64
C VAL A 132 7.54 14.40 -10.92
N CYS A 133 7.54 13.44 -11.86
CA CYS A 133 8.34 13.54 -13.08
C CYS A 133 7.53 13.91 -14.34
N GLY A 134 6.21 14.01 -14.25
CA GLY A 134 5.33 14.29 -15.40
C GLY A 134 5.08 13.11 -16.34
N GLU A 135 5.85 12.02 -16.23
CA GLU A 135 5.74 10.84 -17.08
C GLU A 135 4.58 9.91 -16.71
N ILE A 136 4.21 9.02 -17.65
CA ILE A 136 3.17 8.01 -17.42
C ILE A 136 3.77 6.73 -16.82
N HIS A 137 3.38 6.38 -15.60
CA HIS A 137 3.75 5.10 -14.97
C HIS A 137 2.61 4.08 -15.05
N ARG A 138 2.94 2.84 -15.39
CA ARG A 138 2.01 1.71 -15.30
C ARG A 138 2.22 0.97 -13.99
N GLY A 139 1.11 0.51 -13.40
CA GLY A 139 1.16 -0.33 -12.21
C GLY A 139 1.20 0.43 -10.89
N ILE A 140 1.43 1.74 -10.90
CA ILE A 140 1.60 2.54 -9.67
C ILE A 140 1.01 3.95 -9.82
N VAL A 141 0.50 4.48 -8.72
CA VAL A 141 -0.04 5.84 -8.60
C VAL A 141 0.49 6.47 -7.32
N PHE A 142 0.93 7.73 -7.44
CA PHE A 142 1.17 8.60 -6.30
C PHE A 142 -0.14 9.26 -5.88
N GLY A 143 -0.46 9.18 -4.60
CA GLY A 143 -1.66 9.82 -4.06
C GLY A 143 -1.43 10.33 -2.65
N ALA A 144 -2.29 11.24 -2.22
CA ALA A 144 -2.39 11.61 -0.82
C ALA A 144 -2.72 10.36 0.03
N PRO A 145 -2.35 10.33 1.32
CA PRO A 145 -2.78 9.29 2.25
C PRO A 145 -4.31 9.06 2.18
N LYS A 146 -4.76 7.81 2.39
CA LYS A 146 -6.16 7.38 2.14
C LYS A 146 -7.21 8.11 3.00
N THR A 147 -6.81 8.92 3.96
CA THR A 147 -7.67 9.60 4.93
C THR A 147 -7.15 10.99 5.20
N SER A 148 -8.03 11.99 5.31
CA SER A 148 -7.68 13.34 5.76
C SER A 148 -6.96 13.36 7.11
N SER A 149 -7.28 12.43 8.02
CA SER A 149 -6.59 12.25 9.31
C SER A 149 -5.17 11.67 9.22
N GLY A 150 -4.78 11.14 8.05
CA GLY A 150 -3.46 10.57 7.79
C GLY A 150 -2.61 11.42 6.85
N ASP A 151 -3.19 12.50 6.30
CA ASP A 151 -2.51 13.48 5.48
C ASP A 151 -1.69 14.42 6.36
N ALA A 152 -0.44 14.67 5.95
CA ALA A 152 0.53 15.47 6.69
C ALA A 152 0.76 15.03 8.15
N ARG A 153 0.57 13.74 8.48
CA ARG A 153 0.87 13.29 9.85
C ARG A 153 2.37 13.42 10.11
N ARG A 154 2.70 14.00 11.25
CA ARG A 154 4.06 14.10 11.73
C ARG A 154 4.45 12.83 12.49
N VAL A 155 5.64 12.32 12.23
CA VAL A 155 6.25 11.20 12.94
C VAL A 155 7.61 11.64 13.44
N ASP A 156 7.83 11.53 14.75
CA ASP A 156 9.14 11.77 15.35
C ASP A 156 9.97 10.49 15.22
N LEU A 157 11.17 10.61 14.66
CA LEU A 157 12.03 9.50 14.27
C LEU A 157 12.99 9.06 15.40
N GLY A 158 13.30 9.97 16.33
CA GLY A 158 14.39 9.82 17.27
C GLY A 158 15.74 9.61 16.56
N GLU A 159 16.81 9.42 17.34
CA GLU A 159 18.16 9.24 16.81
C GLU A 159 18.26 8.00 15.90
N ARG A 160 17.61 6.90 16.30
CA ARG A 160 17.64 5.65 15.54
C ARG A 160 16.95 5.78 14.18
N GLY A 161 15.78 6.42 14.12
CA GLY A 161 15.08 6.61 12.84
C GLY A 161 15.84 7.55 11.90
N VAL A 162 16.50 8.59 12.44
CA VAL A 162 17.40 9.45 11.65
C VAL A 162 18.59 8.64 11.13
N GLY A 163 19.24 7.82 11.96
CA GLY A 163 20.35 6.97 11.54
C GLY A 163 19.98 6.00 10.40
N VAL A 164 18.80 5.37 10.49
CA VAL A 164 18.24 4.51 9.44
C VAL A 164 18.06 5.28 8.13
N LEU A 165 17.53 6.50 8.18
CA LEU A 165 17.38 7.33 6.98
C LEU A 165 18.73 7.78 6.41
N LEU A 166 19.71 8.13 7.24
CA LEU A 166 21.04 8.49 6.74
C LEU A 166 21.73 7.30 6.06
N ALA A 167 21.63 6.10 6.63
CA ALA A 167 22.11 4.87 5.99
C ALA A 167 21.41 4.63 4.64
N GLN A 168 20.09 4.86 4.58
CA GLN A 168 19.32 4.76 3.34
C GLN A 168 19.81 5.75 2.27
N ARG A 169 20.14 6.99 2.66
CA ARG A 169 20.65 8.02 1.74
C ARG A 169 21.98 7.58 1.14
N LEU A 170 22.90 7.09 1.97
CA LEU A 170 24.22 6.62 1.51
C LEU A 170 24.09 5.49 0.48
N SER A 171 23.29 4.46 0.78
CA SER A 171 23.04 3.36 -0.16
C SER A 171 22.38 3.83 -1.45
N GLN A 172 21.49 4.83 -1.39
CA GLN A 172 20.88 5.43 -2.59
C GLN A 172 21.89 6.20 -3.43
N ASP A 173 22.83 6.90 -2.82
CA ASP A 173 23.85 7.67 -3.54
C ASP A 173 24.86 6.75 -4.25
N GLU A 174 25.18 5.60 -3.64
CA GLU A 174 25.94 4.53 -4.30
C GLU A 174 25.18 3.95 -5.50
N GLU A 175 23.89 3.65 -5.33
CA GLU A 175 23.04 3.20 -6.45
C GLU A 175 22.96 4.27 -7.54
N ARG A 176 22.74 5.53 -7.19
CA ARG A 176 22.69 6.65 -8.14
C ARG A 176 23.96 6.74 -8.96
N SER A 177 25.12 6.65 -8.30
CA SER A 177 26.42 6.69 -8.95
C SER A 177 26.64 5.50 -9.89
N ALA A 178 26.20 4.29 -9.49
CA ALA A 178 26.31 3.10 -10.33
C ALA A 178 25.39 3.13 -11.56
N TRP A 179 24.25 3.83 -11.49
CA TRP A 179 23.24 3.88 -12.55
C TRP A 179 23.42 5.06 -13.51
N GLY A 180 24.08 6.13 -13.07
CA GLY A 180 24.33 7.33 -13.87
C GLY A 180 23.02 7.89 -14.45
N ASP A 181 23.02 8.20 -15.74
CA ASP A 181 21.88 8.82 -16.45
C ASP A 181 20.60 7.96 -16.48
N ALA A 182 20.70 6.66 -16.16
CA ALA A 182 19.53 5.79 -16.07
C ALA A 182 18.79 5.91 -14.72
N TYR A 183 19.33 6.64 -13.75
CA TYR A 183 18.70 6.87 -12.46
C TYR A 183 17.62 7.96 -12.56
N ALA A 184 16.35 7.57 -12.44
CA ALA A 184 15.25 8.53 -12.39
C ALA A 184 14.95 8.92 -10.94
N ASP A 185 15.46 10.08 -10.52
CA ASP A 185 15.24 10.62 -9.18
C ASP A 185 13.80 11.16 -9.06
N HIS A 186 12.99 10.45 -8.28
CA HIS A 186 11.61 10.88 -7.96
C HIS A 186 11.54 11.50 -6.55
N ASP A 187 12.69 11.94 -6.02
CA ASP A 187 12.87 12.41 -4.65
C ASP A 187 12.47 11.36 -3.60
N LEU A 188 12.41 10.08 -3.98
CA LEU A 188 11.94 9.02 -3.09
C LEU A 188 13.03 8.62 -2.09
N GLY A 189 12.74 8.81 -0.80
CA GLY A 189 13.53 8.33 0.32
C GLY A 189 13.46 6.81 0.55
N SER A 190 12.69 6.10 -0.27
CA SER A 190 12.53 4.66 -0.21
C SER A 190 13.24 3.95 -1.38
N LEU A 191 13.57 2.68 -1.21
CA LEU A 191 14.26 1.82 -2.20
C LEU A 191 13.44 1.51 -3.47
N VAL A 192 12.27 2.12 -3.65
CA VAL A 192 11.40 1.85 -4.80
C VAL A 192 12.07 2.36 -6.07
N ARG A 193 12.66 1.43 -6.84
CA ARG A 193 13.11 1.68 -8.20
C ARG A 193 11.90 2.01 -9.08
N MET A 194 11.73 3.30 -9.35
CA MET A 194 10.90 3.78 -10.45
C MET A 194 11.68 3.62 -11.76
N GLY A 195 11.77 2.40 -12.27
CA GLY A 195 12.36 2.18 -13.59
C GLY A 195 11.45 2.77 -14.66
N THR A 196 11.71 3.99 -15.14
CA THR A 196 11.17 4.44 -16.42
C THR A 196 11.86 3.65 -17.51
N ARG A 197 11.28 2.51 -17.91
CA ARG A 197 11.68 1.79 -19.14
C ARG A 197 11.32 2.68 -20.34
N SER A 198 12.21 3.60 -20.70
CA SER A 198 12.13 4.21 -22.02
C SER A 198 12.35 3.12 -23.07
N ARG A 199 11.56 3.13 -24.14
CA ARG A 199 11.39 2.02 -25.11
C ARG A 199 12.66 1.55 -25.85
N ARG A 200 13.83 2.17 -25.68
CA ARG A 200 14.94 2.07 -26.64
C ARG A 200 16.03 1.02 -26.35
N SER A 201 16.01 0.28 -25.24
CA SER A 201 17.07 -0.72 -24.96
C SER A 201 16.52 -2.03 -24.40
N TRP A 202 15.89 -2.81 -25.28
CA TRP A 202 15.54 -4.21 -25.00
C TRP A 202 16.76 -5.10 -25.19
N SER A 203 17.60 -5.30 -24.17
CA SER A 203 18.51 -6.47 -24.17
C SER A 203 18.98 -7.02 -22.83
N ARG A 204 18.70 -6.42 -21.66
CA ARG A 204 19.12 -7.01 -20.38
C ARG A 204 18.03 -6.91 -19.30
N ARG A 205 17.47 -8.07 -18.92
CA ARG A 205 16.54 -8.25 -17.79
C ARG A 205 17.29 -7.97 -16.46
N PRO A 206 16.60 -7.46 -15.41
CA PRO A 206 15.84 -8.36 -14.53
C PRO A 206 14.36 -7.97 -14.37
N SER A 207 13.54 -8.97 -14.09
CA SER A 207 12.15 -8.87 -13.66
C SER A 207 12.07 -8.30 -12.23
N VAL A 208 11.13 -7.39 -12.00
CA VAL A 208 10.65 -7.10 -10.65
C VAL A 208 9.46 -8.03 -10.42
N SER A 209 9.69 -9.07 -9.62
CA SER A 209 8.65 -9.89 -8.99
C SER A 209 8.94 -9.85 -7.51
N TRP A 210 7.91 -9.48 -6.73
CA TRP A 210 7.93 -9.51 -5.27
C TRP A 210 8.26 -10.92 -4.74
#